data_AF-A0A0P9HKY5-F1
#
_entry.id   AF-A0A0P9HKY5-F1
#
_cell.length_a   1.000
_cell.length_b   1.000
_cell.length_c   1.000
_cell.angle_alpha   90.00
_cell.angle_beta   90.00
_cell.angle_gamma   90.00
#
_symmetry.space_group_name_H-M   'P 1'
#
loop_
_entity.id
_entity.type
_entity.pdbx_description
1 polymer ?
#
loop_
_entity_poly.entity_id
_entity_poly.type
_entity_poly.pdbx_seq_one_letter_code
_entity_poly.pdbx_strand_id
1 'polypeptide(L)'
;MENILILYGFKKTPYSRSFVPVPDIINAEFKDATVINEHYSKDKVIYQIYYLDENYHEFIIRIIIVYPDDSITIMADEANMAVRAYQALYNNLVVGISG
;
A
#
# COMPACT_ATOMS: atom_id res chain seq x y z
N MET A 1 -15.98 -3.46 -20.35
CA MET A 1 -14.80 -3.13 -19.53
C MET A 1 -14.29 -4.42 -18.94
N GLU A 2 -13.05 -4.79 -19.24
CA GLU A 2 -12.37 -5.88 -18.53
C GLU A 2 -11.89 -5.32 -17.18
N ASN A 3 -12.28 -5.97 -16.08
CA ASN A 3 -11.72 -5.64 -14.77
C ASN A 3 -10.32 -6.25 -14.72
N ILE A 4 -9.30 -5.43 -15.00
CA ILE A 4 -7.91 -5.85 -14.91
C ILE A 4 -7.46 -5.66 -13.46
N LEU A 5 -7.26 -6.78 -12.75
CA LEU A 5 -6.65 -6.75 -11.42
C LEU A 5 -5.14 -6.69 -11.57
N ILE A 6 -4.51 -5.65 -11.02
CA ILE A 6 -3.07 -5.46 -11.09
C ILE A 6 -2.45 -5.77 -9.74
N LEU A 7 -1.43 -6.64 -9.74
CA LEU A 7 -0.80 -7.19 -8.55
C LEU A 7 0.69 -6.87 -8.51
N TYR A 8 1.14 -6.23 -7.43
CA TYR A 8 2.55 -6.06 -7.11
C TYR A 8 2.83 -6.63 -5.72
N GLY A 9 4.06 -7.09 -5.47
CA GLY A 9 4.45 -7.55 -4.15
C GLY A 9 5.94 -7.50 -3.89
N PHE A 10 6.31 -7.34 -2.62
CA PHE A 10 7.69 -7.36 -2.16
C PHE A 10 7.79 -7.85 -0.71
N LYS A 11 9.01 -8.21 -0.29
CA LYS A 11 9.32 -8.53 1.10
C LYS A 11 9.99 -7.34 1.76
N LYS A 12 9.63 -7.03 3.01
CA LYS A 12 10.33 -6.06 3.83
C LYS A 12 11.74 -6.59 4.12
N THR A 13 12.72 -5.71 4.21
CA THR A 13 14.06 -6.10 4.66
C THR A 13 13.99 -6.52 6.13
N PRO A 14 14.59 -7.66 6.52
CA PRO A 14 14.73 -8.02 7.92
C PRO A 14 15.36 -6.85 8.66
N TYR A 15 14.78 -6.45 9.80
CA TYR A 15 15.21 -5.29 10.59
C TYR A 15 14.95 -3.90 9.99
N SER A 16 14.07 -3.75 8.99
CA SER A 16 13.60 -2.42 8.58
C SER A 16 12.96 -1.72 9.79
N ARG A 17 13.72 -0.87 10.48
CA ARG A 17 13.31 -0.08 11.66
C ARG A 17 12.34 1.04 11.31
N SER A 18 11.63 0.98 10.18
CA SER A 18 10.59 1.95 9.87
C SER A 18 9.34 1.57 10.65
N PHE A 19 9.23 2.15 11.85
CA PHE A 19 8.01 2.25 12.65
C PHE A 19 6.89 3.04 11.93
N VAL A 20 7.13 3.52 10.71
CA VAL A 20 6.15 4.27 9.92
C VAL A 20 4.99 3.32 9.56
N PRO A 21 3.79 3.57 10.09
CA PRO A 21 2.60 2.80 9.75
C PRO A 21 2.32 2.88 8.25
N VAL A 22 1.90 1.77 7.65
CA VAL A 22 1.43 1.76 6.25
C VAL A 22 0.38 2.84 5.97
N PRO A 23 -0.61 3.10 6.85
CA PRO A 23 -1.53 4.21 6.66
C PRO A 23 -0.85 5.57 6.48
N ASP A 24 0.23 5.84 7.21
CA ASP A 24 0.93 7.14 7.15
C ASP A 24 1.68 7.28 5.83
N ILE A 25 2.34 6.21 5.35
CA ILE A 25 2.99 6.19 4.04
C ILE A 25 1.96 6.42 2.93
N ILE A 26 0.80 5.77 3.02
CA ILE A 26 -0.26 5.90 2.03
C ILE A 26 -0.89 7.28 2.05
N ASN A 27 -1.17 7.86 3.21
CA ASN A 27 -1.72 9.21 3.31
C ASN A 27 -0.74 10.28 2.83
N ALA A 28 0.56 10.03 2.91
CA ALA A 28 1.59 10.93 2.35
C ALA A 28 1.64 10.87 0.82
N GLU A 29 1.49 9.68 0.21
CA GLU A 29 1.50 9.49 -1.24
C GLU A 29 0.16 9.84 -1.91
N PHE A 30 -0.94 9.43 -1.29
CA PHE A 30 -2.30 9.61 -1.77
C PHE A 30 -3.00 10.60 -0.84
N LYS A 31 -2.72 11.88 -1.05
CA LYS A 31 -3.27 12.95 -0.23
C LYS A 31 -4.80 12.87 -0.20
N ASP A 32 -5.37 13.02 0.99
CA ASP A 32 -6.83 12.98 1.24
C ASP A 32 -7.49 11.61 0.95
N ALA A 33 -6.71 10.54 0.77
CA ALA A 33 -7.23 9.20 0.67
C ALA A 33 -7.90 8.74 1.98
N THR A 34 -8.95 7.94 1.86
CA THR A 34 -9.57 7.25 3.00
C THR A 34 -8.97 5.87 3.14
N VAL A 35 -8.27 5.61 4.25
CA VAL A 35 -7.64 4.31 4.55
C VAL A 35 -8.45 3.58 5.61
N ILE A 36 -9.00 2.41 5.26
CA ILE A 36 -9.77 1.55 6.16
C ILE A 36 -8.93 0.32 6.51
N ASN A 37 -8.79 0.03 7.80
CA ASN A 37 -8.28 -1.25 8.28
C ASN A 37 -9.40 -2.28 8.23
N GLU A 38 -9.50 -3.01 7.12
CA GLU A 38 -10.57 -3.99 6.92
C GLU A 38 -10.39 -5.26 7.74
N HIS A 39 -9.14 -5.64 8.01
CA HIS A 39 -8.83 -6.83 8.77
C HIS A 39 -7.53 -6.65 9.55
N TYR A 40 -7.57 -6.96 10.83
CA TYR A 40 -6.40 -6.94 11.71
C TYR A 40 -6.30 -8.25 12.49
N SER A 41 -5.14 -8.90 12.39
CA SER A 41 -4.84 -10.14 13.12
C SER A 41 -3.35 -10.25 13.39
N LYS A 42 -2.96 -11.24 14.20
CA LYS A 42 -1.54 -11.53 14.48
C LYS A 42 -0.73 -11.94 13.23
N ASP A 43 -1.38 -12.49 12.21
CA ASP A 43 -0.71 -13.05 11.04
C ASP A 43 -0.74 -12.10 9.84
N LYS A 44 -1.77 -11.26 9.75
CA LYS A 44 -1.96 -10.34 8.63
C LYS A 44 -2.76 -9.09 8.98
N VAL A 45 -2.54 -8.04 8.21
CA VAL A 45 -3.36 -6.83 8.16
C VAL A 45 -3.76 -6.53 6.72
N ILE A 46 -4.99 -6.08 6.52
CA ILE A 46 -5.51 -5.70 5.21
C ILE A 46 -6.05 -4.27 5.29
N TYR A 47 -5.52 -3.40 4.43
CA TYR A 47 -6.02 -2.06 4.24
C TYR A 47 -6.74 -1.95 2.91
N GLN A 48 -7.89 -1.29 2.91
CA GLN A 48 -8.56 -0.81 1.70
C GLN A 48 -8.51 0.71 1.67
N ILE A 49 -8.11 1.24 0.52
CA ILE A 49 -7.81 2.66 0.32
C ILE A 49 -8.70 3.14 -0.80
N TYR A 50 -9.47 4.18 -0.51
CA TYR A 50 -10.26 4.91 -1.49
C TYR A 50 -9.57 6.24 -1.75
N TYR A 51 -9.26 6.51 -3.02
CA TYR A 51 -8.55 7.70 -3.42
C TYR A 51 -9.29 8.39 -4.58
N LEU A 52 -9.38 9.72 -4.50
CA LEU A 52 -9.94 10.57 -5.54
C LEU A 52 -8.82 11.48 -6.04
N ASP A 53 -8.50 11.40 -7.33
CA ASP A 53 -7.49 12.29 -7.92
C ASP A 53 -8.04 13.72 -8.16
N GLU A 54 -7.16 14.62 -8.61
CA GLU A 54 -7.52 16.01 -8.93
C GLU A 54 -8.53 16.14 -10.08
N ASN A 55 -8.72 15.07 -10.87
CA ASN A 55 -9.66 15.00 -11.98
C ASN A 55 -10.97 14.28 -11.60
N TYR A 56 -11.19 14.02 -10.31
CA TYR A 56 -12.35 13.31 -9.78
C TYR A 56 -12.48 11.85 -10.24
N HIS A 57 -11.38 11.20 -10.55
CA HIS A 57 -11.36 9.75 -10.78
C HIS A 57 -11.21 9.01 -9.45
N GLU A 58 -12.08 8.03 -9.23
CA GLU A 58 -12.05 7.16 -8.07
C GLU A 58 -11.16 5.94 -8.32
N PHE A 59 -10.31 5.63 -7.35
CA PHE A 59 -9.43 4.48 -7.37
C PHE A 59 -9.55 3.70 -6.08
N ILE A 60 -9.46 2.38 -6.20
CA ILE A 60 -9.43 1.45 -5.07
C ILE A 60 -8.09 0.73 -5.05
N ILE A 61 -7.37 0.88 -3.94
CA ILE A 61 -6.12 0.18 -3.67
C ILE A 61 -6.33 -0.72 -2.44
N ARG A 62 -5.82 -1.95 -2.51
CA ARG A 62 -5.85 -2.89 -1.39
C ARG A 62 -4.45 -3.38 -1.08
N ILE A 63 -4.06 -3.25 0.17
CA ILE A 63 -2.72 -3.62 0.66
C ILE A 63 -2.89 -4.74 1.68
N ILE A 64 -2.23 -5.87 1.42
CA ILE A 64 -2.20 -7.02 2.31
C ILE A 64 -0.77 -7.15 2.85
N ILE A 65 -0.65 -7.13 4.18
CA ILE A 65 0.61 -7.35 4.89
C ILE A 65 0.51 -8.70 5.58
N VAL A 66 1.45 -9.61 5.31
CA VAL A 66 1.55 -10.92 5.97
C VAL A 66 2.81 -10.93 6.81
N TYR A 67 2.65 -10.90 8.13
CA TYR A 67 3.76 -10.75 9.08
C TYR A 67 4.71 -11.96 9.12
N PRO A 68 4.23 -13.23 9.09
CA PRO A 68 5.14 -14.38 9.09
C PRO A 68 6.15 -14.39 7.94
N ASP A 69 5.79 -13.79 6.80
CA ASP A 69 6.61 -13.75 5.58
C ASP A 69 7.24 -12.39 5.33
N ASP A 70 7.00 -11.42 6.22
CA ASP A 70 7.31 -10.00 6.03
C ASP A 70 6.93 -9.49 4.63
N SER A 71 5.81 -9.98 4.08
CA SER A 71 5.43 -9.72 2.70
C SER A 71 4.30 -8.69 2.59
N ILE A 72 4.37 -7.89 1.54
CA ILE A 72 3.38 -6.88 1.19
C ILE A 72 2.90 -7.18 -0.22
N THR A 73 1.58 -7.30 -0.38
CA THR A 73 0.90 -7.42 -1.67
C THR A 73 0.00 -6.21 -1.87
N ILE A 74 0.03 -5.65 -3.08
CA ILE A 74 -0.72 -4.47 -3.48
C ILE A 74 -1.59 -4.87 -4.66
N MET A 75 -2.87 -4.52 -4.56
CA MET A 75 -3.85 -4.68 -5.61
C MET A 75 -4.46 -3.32 -5.91
N ALA A 76 -4.65 -3.00 -7.18
CA ALA A 76 -5.45 -1.84 -7.58
C ALA A 76 -6.25 -2.14 -8.85
N ASP A 77 -7.26 -1.30 -9.06
CA ASP A 77 -8.06 -1.26 -10.29
C ASP A 77 -7.32 -0.59 -11.47
N GLU A 78 -6.22 0.11 -11.21
CA GLU A 78 -5.41 0.81 -12.21
C GLU A 78 -3.90 0.61 -11.99
N ALA A 79 -3.15 0.54 -13.09
CA ALA A 79 -1.74 0.14 -13.10
C ALA A 79 -0.83 1.16 -12.42
N ASN A 80 -1.01 2.44 -12.76
CA ASN A 80 -0.24 3.53 -12.19
C ASN A 80 -0.51 3.66 -10.69
N MET A 81 -1.74 3.44 -10.22
CA MET A 81 -2.04 3.44 -8.79
C MET A 81 -1.31 2.31 -8.04
N ALA A 82 -1.31 1.10 -8.60
CA ALA A 82 -0.57 -0.01 -8.02
C ALA A 82 0.96 0.26 -7.97
N VAL A 83 1.52 0.84 -9.04
CA VAL A 83 2.94 1.21 -9.12
C VAL A 83 3.29 2.31 -8.11
N ARG A 84 2.48 3.35 -7.99
CA ARG A 84 2.69 4.44 -7.01
C ARG A 84 2.68 3.91 -5.58
N ALA A 85 1.68 3.10 -5.23
CA ALA A 85 1.61 2.47 -3.91
C ALA A 85 2.83 1.56 -3.66
N TYR A 86 3.25 0.80 -4.67
CA TYR A 86 4.45 -0.03 -4.58
C TYR A 86 5.69 0.82 -4.29
N GLN A 87 5.93 1.88 -5.06
CA GLN A 87 7.09 2.75 -4.89
C GLN A 87 7.10 3.43 -3.52
N ALA A 88 5.96 3.99 -3.10
CA ALA A 88 5.83 4.64 -1.79
C ALA A 88 6.16 3.67 -0.65
N LEU A 89 5.55 2.48 -0.65
CA LEU A 89 5.80 1.49 0.39
C LEU A 89 7.22 0.92 0.33
N TYR A 90 7.74 0.60 -0.87
CA TYR A 90 9.09 0.05 -1.02
C TYR A 90 10.17 1.04 -0.56
N ASN A 91 10.05 2.32 -0.92
CA ASN A 91 11.03 3.34 -0.53
C ASN A 91 11.05 3.56 0.98
N ASN A 92 9.88 3.54 1.63
CA ASN A 92 9.77 3.78 3.07
C ASN A 92 10.08 2.54 3.93
N LEU A 93 9.80 1.34 3.43
CA LEU A 93 9.88 0.09 4.19
C LEU A 93 11.10 -0.78 3.85
N VAL A 94 11.75 -0.55 2.70
CA VAL A 94 12.88 -1.38 2.24
C VAL A 94 14.14 -0.54 2.07
N VAL A 95 14.05 0.59 1.35
CA VAL A 95 15.21 1.43 1.02
C VAL A 95 15.64 2.30 2.21
N GLY A 96 14.70 2.68 3.09
CA GLY A 96 15.02 3.49 4.26
C GLY A 96 15.55 4.87 3.87
N ILE A 97 14.79 5.62 3.08
CA ILE A 97 15.16 7.00 2.76
C ILE A 97 14.89 7.85 4.00
N SER A 98 15.97 8.13 4.73
CA SER A 98 16.01 9.11 5.81
C SER A 98 15.97 10.49 5.15
N GLY A 99 14.80 11.12 5.14
CA GLY A 99 14.68 12.56 4.88
C GLY A 99 15.12 13.37 6.09
#